data_AF-A0A3L6PTB1-F1
#
_entry.id   AF-A0A3L6PTB1-F1
#
_cell.length_a   1.000
_cell.length_b   1.000
_cell.length_c   1.000
_cell.angle_alpha   90.00
_cell.angle_beta   90.00
_cell.angle_gamma   90.00
#
_symmetry.space_group_name_H-M   'P 1'
#
loop_
_entity.id
_entity.type
_entity.pdbx_description
1 polymer ?
#
loop_
_entity_poly.entity_id
_entity_poly.type
_entity_poly.pdbx_seq_one_letter_code
_entity_poly.pdbx_strand_id
1 'polypeptide(L)'
;MSWPSSGDTSSRSALLLQTRVYNNEANPCGPVYITIGDGGNREGLAFDFEKNHKLAALSVTREASFGHGRLRVVNATTAHWAWHRNDDADSVVRDELWLESLAANSACRQQGDHAAAAGDDDSTVDPAPVSLKF
;
A
#
# COMPACT_ATOMS: atom_id res chain seq x y z
N MET A 1 15.70 3.40 -36.94
CA MET A 1 14.71 2.65 -36.16
C MET A 1 14.31 3.52 -34.96
N SER A 2 13.07 4.02 -34.96
CA SER A 2 12.50 4.82 -33.88
C SER A 2 11.75 3.89 -32.92
N TRP A 3 12.15 3.91 -31.66
CA TRP A 3 11.35 3.30 -30.58
C TRP A 3 10.09 4.16 -30.34
N PRO A 4 8.91 3.57 -30.16
CA PRO A 4 7.77 4.33 -29.68
C PRO A 4 7.98 4.61 -28.19
N SER A 5 8.12 5.88 -27.83
CA SER A 5 8.09 6.33 -26.44
C SER A 5 6.67 6.21 -25.92
N SER A 6 6.29 5.02 -25.47
CA SER A 6 5.28 4.89 -24.42
C SER A 6 5.84 5.67 -23.24
N GLY A 7 5.27 6.85 -22.98
CA GLY A 7 5.72 7.75 -21.93
C GLY A 7 5.83 6.97 -20.62
N ASP A 8 7.06 6.88 -20.12
CA ASP A 8 7.40 6.14 -18.92
C ASP A 8 6.75 6.83 -17.71
N THR A 9 5.60 6.31 -17.28
CA THR A 9 4.89 6.77 -16.08
C THR A 9 5.50 6.19 -14.80
N SER A 10 6.48 5.28 -14.92
CA SER A 10 7.09 4.56 -13.79
C SER A 10 7.77 5.49 -12.77
N SER A 11 8.22 6.67 -13.21
CA SER A 11 8.93 7.63 -12.34
C SER A 11 8.05 8.72 -11.73
N ARG A 12 6.71 8.66 -11.89
CA ARG A 12 5.81 9.73 -11.43
C ARG A 12 5.28 9.48 -10.00
N SER A 13 5.12 10.56 -9.25
CA SER A 13 4.85 10.61 -7.81
C SER A 13 3.36 10.56 -7.45
N ALA A 14 2.91 9.65 -6.57
CA ALA A 14 1.56 9.66 -5.98
C ALA A 14 1.48 8.87 -4.66
N LEU A 15 0.51 9.24 -3.82
CA LEU A 15 0.02 8.44 -2.70
C LEU A 15 -0.99 7.41 -3.20
N LEU A 16 -0.82 6.15 -2.81
CA LEU A 16 -1.80 5.07 -3.00
C LEU A 16 -2.05 4.34 -1.69
N LEU A 17 -3.29 4.40 -1.20
CA LEU A 17 -3.76 3.59 -0.07
C LEU A 17 -4.66 2.47 -0.59
N GLN A 18 -4.37 1.23 -0.20
CA GLN A 18 -5.20 0.07 -0.52
C GLN A 18 -6.00 -0.38 0.70
N THR A 19 -7.10 -1.09 0.46
CA THR A 19 -7.77 -1.87 1.50
C THR A 19 -6.85 -3.01 1.98
N ARG A 20 -7.30 -3.80 2.95
CA ARG A 20 -6.59 -5.03 3.32
C ARG A 20 -6.69 -6.04 2.18
N VAL A 21 -5.55 -6.52 1.69
CA VAL A 21 -5.47 -7.37 0.49
C VAL A 21 -4.65 -8.62 0.76
N TYR A 22 -5.13 -9.75 0.28
CA TYR A 22 -4.38 -11.00 0.21
C TYR A 22 -4.70 -11.70 -1.11
N ASN A 23 -3.68 -12.26 -1.77
CA ASN A 23 -3.82 -12.94 -3.06
C ASN A 23 -4.63 -12.14 -4.12
N ASN A 24 -4.36 -10.84 -4.24
CA ASN A 24 -5.04 -9.93 -5.17
C ASN A 24 -6.55 -9.75 -4.94
N GLU A 25 -7.04 -10.09 -3.75
CA GLU A 25 -8.44 -9.94 -3.36
C GLU A 25 -8.56 -9.20 -2.03
N ALA A 26 -9.69 -8.53 -1.82
CA ALA A 26 -9.98 -7.87 -0.54
C ALA A 26 -10.11 -8.94 0.55
N ASN A 27 -9.31 -8.81 1.61
CA ASN A 27 -9.28 -9.76 2.71
C ASN A 27 -9.17 -9.00 4.04
N PRO A 28 -10.16 -9.10 4.95
CA PRO A 28 -10.14 -8.37 6.23
C PRO A 28 -8.98 -8.76 7.15
N CYS A 29 -8.35 -9.91 6.90
CA CYS A 29 -7.17 -10.41 7.61
C CYS A 29 -5.88 -10.27 6.82
N GLY A 30 -5.91 -9.59 5.66
CA GLY A 30 -4.72 -9.25 4.88
C GLY A 30 -4.00 -8.00 5.40
N PRO A 31 -2.73 -7.79 5.00
CA PRO A 31 -2.03 -6.54 5.24
C PRO A 31 -2.67 -5.36 4.48
N VAL A 32 -2.45 -4.15 4.99
CA VAL A 32 -2.72 -2.89 4.28
C VAL A 32 -1.46 -2.48 3.53
N TYR A 33 -1.59 -2.13 2.25
CA TYR A 33 -0.51 -1.59 1.45
C TYR A 33 -0.64 -0.08 1.29
N ILE A 34 0.44 0.64 1.58
CA ILE A 34 0.53 2.09 1.47
C ILE A 34 1.77 2.40 0.64
N THR A 35 1.58 3.07 -0.49
CA THR A 35 2.68 3.55 -1.34
C THR A 35 2.79 5.06 -1.19
N ILE A 36 3.95 5.55 -0.79
CA ILE A 36 4.25 6.99 -0.57
C ILE A 36 5.43 7.36 -1.47
N GLY A 37 5.18 7.37 -2.78
CA GLY A 37 6.19 7.67 -3.81
C GLY A 37 6.30 9.15 -4.14
N ASP A 38 5.69 10.01 -3.34
CA ASP A 38 5.36 11.41 -3.65
C ASP A 38 6.21 12.42 -2.88
N GLY A 39 7.49 12.11 -2.67
CA GLY A 39 8.39 12.94 -1.87
C GLY A 39 8.86 14.25 -2.51
N GLY A 40 8.58 14.51 -3.79
CA GLY A 40 9.03 15.75 -4.48
C GLY A 40 10.10 15.56 -5.55
N ASN A 41 10.04 14.47 -6.33
CA ASN A 41 11.03 14.23 -7.38
C ASN A 41 10.87 15.20 -8.58
N ARG A 42 11.94 15.33 -9.39
CA ARG A 42 11.95 16.26 -10.55
C ARG A 42 11.05 15.77 -11.68
N GLU A 43 10.77 14.48 -11.73
CA GLU A 43 9.93 13.81 -12.72
C GLU A 43 8.45 14.20 -12.57
N GLY A 44 8.04 14.66 -11.38
CA GLY A 44 6.72 15.24 -11.14
C GLY A 44 5.63 14.24 -10.75
N LEU A 45 4.40 14.74 -10.65
CA LEU A 45 3.25 14.01 -10.12
C LEU A 45 2.63 13.04 -11.14
N ALA A 46 2.12 11.92 -10.64
CA ALA A 46 1.39 10.91 -11.42
C ALA A 46 -0.11 11.24 -11.44
N PHE A 47 -0.55 12.04 -12.41
CA PHE A 47 -1.98 12.33 -12.59
C PHE A 47 -2.73 11.19 -13.29
N ASP A 48 -2.01 10.36 -14.05
CA ASP A 48 -2.58 9.26 -14.83
C ASP A 48 -2.46 7.95 -14.04
N PHE A 49 -3.60 7.44 -13.58
CA PHE A 49 -3.70 6.11 -12.98
C PHE A 49 -4.41 5.16 -13.93
N GLU A 50 -3.94 3.93 -14.03
CA GLU A 50 -4.57 2.89 -14.84
C GLU A 50 -5.93 2.49 -14.27
N LYS A 51 -7.00 3.16 -14.72
CA LYS A 51 -8.37 2.90 -14.28
C LYS A 51 -8.85 1.48 -14.61
N ASN A 52 -8.31 0.89 -15.67
CA ASN A 52 -8.68 -0.45 -16.14
C ASN A 52 -7.84 -1.57 -15.52
N HIS A 53 -6.90 -1.23 -14.62
CA HIS A 53 -6.10 -2.25 -13.94
C HIS A 53 -6.99 -3.10 -13.03
N LYS A 54 -6.82 -4.43 -13.05
CA LYS A 54 -7.65 -5.37 -12.29
C LYS A 54 -7.71 -5.03 -10.78
N LEU A 55 -6.62 -4.52 -10.23
CA LEU A 55 -6.49 -4.17 -8.81
C LEU A 55 -6.96 -2.74 -8.48
N ALA A 56 -7.42 -1.96 -9.46
CA ALA A 56 -7.86 -0.58 -9.25
C ALA A 56 -8.98 -0.50 -8.19
N ALA A 57 -9.88 -1.47 -8.14
CA ALA A 57 -10.97 -1.53 -7.17
C ALA A 57 -10.50 -1.71 -5.71
N LEU A 58 -9.25 -2.15 -5.48
CA LEU A 58 -8.68 -2.34 -4.14
C LEU A 58 -8.04 -1.05 -3.57
N SER A 59 -7.88 -0.02 -4.40
CA SER A 59 -7.31 1.28 -4.00
C SER A 59 -8.41 2.19 -3.46
N VAL A 60 -8.26 2.62 -2.21
CA VAL A 60 -9.22 3.45 -1.46
C VAL A 60 -8.92 4.93 -1.62
N THR A 61 -7.64 5.33 -1.61
CA THR A 61 -7.20 6.70 -1.84
C THR A 61 -6.16 6.74 -2.94
N ARG A 62 -6.25 7.78 -3.79
CA ARG A 62 -5.24 8.15 -4.78
C ARG A 62 -5.09 9.66 -4.77
N GLU A 63 -3.89 10.14 -4.49
CA GLU A 63 -3.62 11.58 -4.43
C GLU A 63 -2.32 11.87 -5.20
N ALA A 64 -2.42 12.77 -6.18
CA ALA A 64 -1.29 13.27 -6.95
C ALA A 64 -0.87 14.64 -6.39
N SER A 65 -0.24 14.62 -5.24
CA SER A 65 0.29 15.78 -4.52
C SER A 65 1.60 15.37 -3.85
N PHE A 66 2.52 16.31 -3.58
CA PHE A 66 3.72 15.97 -2.82
C PHE A 66 3.46 15.98 -1.31
N GLY A 67 4.08 15.06 -0.60
CA GLY A 67 3.83 14.91 0.82
C GLY A 67 4.73 13.91 1.52
N HIS A 68 4.30 13.51 2.72
CA HIS A 68 4.98 12.52 3.54
C HIS A 68 4.00 11.79 4.47
N GLY A 69 4.31 10.53 4.79
CA GLY A 69 3.57 9.74 5.75
C GLY A 69 4.12 9.85 7.17
N ARG A 70 3.23 9.78 8.17
CA ARG A 70 3.56 9.66 9.57
C ARG A 70 2.80 8.50 10.20
N LEU A 71 3.53 7.49 10.66
CA LEU A 71 2.97 6.36 11.41
C LEU A 71 3.25 6.55 12.90
N ARG A 72 2.19 6.51 13.72
CA ARG A 72 2.27 6.54 15.18
C ARG A 72 1.69 5.25 15.74
N VAL A 73 2.55 4.37 16.24
CA VAL A 73 2.11 3.20 17.02
C VAL A 73 1.63 3.69 18.39
N VAL A 74 0.35 3.47 18.70
CA VAL A 74 -0.26 3.96 19.94
C VAL A 74 -0.13 2.92 21.04
N ASN A 75 -0.40 1.65 20.72
CA ASN A 75 -0.26 0.52 21.63
C ASN A 75 -0.07 -0.78 20.82
N ALA A 76 -0.07 -1.93 21.48
CA ALA A 76 0.14 -3.24 20.85
C ALA A 76 -0.92 -3.61 19.79
N THR A 77 -2.10 -2.98 19.82
CA THR A 77 -3.22 -3.31 18.95
C THR A 77 -3.55 -2.23 17.92
N THR A 78 -3.01 -1.02 18.07
CA THR A 78 -3.48 0.15 17.34
C THR A 78 -2.33 1.05 16.91
N ALA A 79 -2.34 1.45 15.65
CA ALA A 79 -1.48 2.50 15.11
C ALA A 79 -2.31 3.51 14.30
N HIS A 80 -1.84 4.74 14.23
CA HIS A 80 -2.42 5.80 13.43
C HIS A 80 -1.47 6.13 12.28
N TRP A 81 -1.93 6.01 11.05
CA TRP A 81 -1.23 6.47 9.88
C TRP A 81 -1.90 7.76 9.40
N ALA A 82 -1.09 8.76 9.05
CA ALA A 82 -1.56 9.99 8.42
C ALA A 82 -0.61 10.37 7.29
N TRP A 83 -1.16 10.81 6.17
CA TRP A 83 -0.40 11.44 5.10
C TRP A 83 -0.62 12.95 5.11
N HIS A 84 0.49 13.65 4.94
CA HIS A 84 0.61 15.07 5.07
C HIS A 84 1.07 15.69 3.76
N ARG A 85 0.34 16.68 3.25
CA ARG A 85 0.71 17.40 2.02
C ARG A 85 1.72 18.51 2.31
N ASN A 86 2.62 18.76 1.35
CA ASN A 86 3.71 19.75 1.46
C ASN A 86 3.42 21.11 0.78
N ASP A 87 2.19 21.35 0.30
CA ASP A 87 1.86 22.57 -0.49
C ASP A 87 1.71 23.85 0.36
N ASP A 88 1.68 23.75 1.69
CA ASP A 88 1.34 24.82 2.62
C ASP A 88 2.52 25.13 3.57
N ALA A 89 2.59 26.35 4.13
CA ALA A 89 3.66 26.75 5.08
C ALA A 89 3.73 25.85 6.33
N ASP A 90 2.60 25.20 6.64
CA ASP A 90 2.45 24.15 7.64
C ASP A 90 1.98 22.85 6.97
N SER A 91 2.47 21.72 7.48
CA SER A 91 2.11 20.40 6.99
C SER A 91 0.69 20.00 7.39
N VAL A 92 -0.23 19.88 6.43
CA VAL A 92 -1.66 19.55 6.67
C VAL A 92 -1.93 18.07 6.42
N VAL A 93 -2.59 17.40 7.38
CA VAL A 93 -3.10 16.02 7.20
C VAL A 93 -4.19 16.04 6.13
N ARG A 94 -4.05 15.19 5.12
CA ARG A 94 -5.02 15.05 4.02
C ARG A 94 -5.66 13.68 3.94
N ASP A 95 -4.97 12.64 4.41
CA ASP A 95 -5.53 11.31 4.57
C ASP A 95 -5.06 10.70 5.89
N GLU A 96 -5.90 9.88 6.51
CA GLU A 96 -5.59 9.20 7.75
C GLU A 96 -6.33 7.86 7.88
N LEU A 97 -5.69 6.92 8.58
CA LEU A 97 -6.21 5.59 8.82
C LEU A 97 -5.76 5.08 10.19
N TRP A 98 -6.71 4.49 10.91
CA TRP A 98 -6.42 3.69 12.09
C TRP A 98 -6.18 2.25 11.71
N LEU A 99 -4.99 1.75 12.02
CA LEU A 99 -4.56 0.39 11.76
C LEU A 99 -4.74 -0.45 13.02
N GLU A 100 -5.50 -1.52 12.88
CA GLU A 100 -5.66 -2.54 13.91
C GLU A 100 -4.71 -3.72 13.67
N SER A 101 -4.10 -4.20 14.76
CA SER A 101 -3.22 -5.36 14.73
C SER A 101 -4.02 -6.63 14.44
N LEU A 102 -3.66 -7.33 13.36
CA LEU A 102 -4.23 -8.63 13.02
C LEU A 102 -3.94 -9.68 14.09
N ALA A 103 -2.79 -9.59 14.75
CA ALA A 103 -2.44 -10.46 15.87
C ALA A 103 -3.32 -10.23 17.09
N ALA A 104 -3.99 -9.08 17.22
CA ALA A 104 -4.97 -8.83 18.28
C ALA A 104 -6.36 -9.40 17.95
N ASN A 105 -6.65 -9.63 16.67
CA ASN A 105 -7.95 -10.09 16.19
C ASN A 105 -8.03 -11.63 16.13
N SER A 106 -8.85 -12.23 17.00
CA SER A 106 -9.02 -13.68 17.08
C SER A 106 -9.59 -14.31 15.81
N ALA A 107 -10.42 -13.60 15.05
CA ALA A 107 -10.95 -14.08 13.78
C ALA A 107 -9.84 -14.24 12.73
N CYS A 108 -8.84 -13.37 12.77
CA CYS A 108 -7.69 -13.43 11.84
C CYS A 108 -6.60 -14.41 12.29
N ARG A 109 -6.47 -14.68 13.59
CA ARG A 109 -5.54 -15.71 14.08
C ARG A 109 -5.90 -17.11 13.57
N GLN A 110 -7.18 -17.45 13.59
CA GLN A 110 -7.66 -18.79 13.18
C GLN A 110 -7.54 -19.03 11.66
N GLN A 111 -7.38 -17.96 10.87
CA GLN A 111 -7.25 -18.06 9.41
C GLN A 111 -5.85 -18.54 8.98
N GLY A 112 -4.82 -18.33 9.80
CA GLY A 112 -3.47 -18.86 9.58
C GLY A 112 -3.39 -20.38 9.77
N ASP A 113 -4.25 -20.95 10.62
CA ASP A 113 -4.26 -22.38 10.91
C ASP A 113 -5.05 -23.18 9.86
N HIS A 114 -6.06 -22.58 9.23
CA HIS A 114 -6.85 -23.22 8.17
C HIS A 114 -6.21 -23.16 6.77
N ALA A 115 -5.31 -22.20 6.52
CA ALA A 115 -4.53 -22.16 5.28
C ALA A 115 -3.42 -23.23 5.24
N ALA A 116 -2.98 -23.72 6.42
CA ALA A 116 -1.98 -24.77 6.54
C ALA A 116 -2.55 -26.20 6.37
N ALA A 117 -3.87 -26.38 6.43
CA ALA A 117 -4.52 -27.70 6.37
C ALA A 117 -5.02 -28.10 4.95
N ALA A 118 -4.77 -27.26 3.94
CA ALA A 118 -5.15 -27.53 2.55
C ALA A 118 -3.94 -27.36 1.63
N GLY A 119 -2.96 -28.27 1.76
CA GLY A 119 -1.78 -28.27 0.90
C GLY A 119 -0.64 -29.14 1.41
N ASP A 120 -0.92 -30.41 1.73
CA ASP A 120 0.13 -31.43 1.75
C ASP A 120 0.45 -31.81 0.29
N ASP A 121 1.22 -30.96 -0.40
CA ASP A 121 2.16 -31.41 -1.43
C ASP A 121 3.37 -30.46 -1.50
N ASP A 122 4.49 -31.02 -1.08
CA ASP A 122 5.89 -30.68 -1.31
C ASP A 122 6.19 -29.46 -2.21
N SER A 123 6.57 -28.35 -1.57
CA SER A 123 7.81 -27.60 -1.84
C SER A 123 7.79 -26.29 -1.06
N THR A 124 8.62 -26.23 -0.01
CA THR A 124 8.89 -25.04 0.77
C THR A 124 9.51 -23.95 -0.11
N VAL A 125 8.68 -23.00 -0.56
CA VAL A 125 9.15 -21.69 -1.02
C VAL A 125 8.87 -20.74 0.13
N ASP A 126 9.90 -20.47 0.94
CA ASP A 126 9.89 -19.33 1.83
C ASP A 126 9.51 -18.08 0.99
N PRO A 127 8.53 -17.26 1.42
CA PRO A 127 8.24 -16.04 0.71
C PRO A 127 9.51 -15.18 0.72
N ALA A 128 10.08 -14.98 -0.47
CA ALA A 128 11.30 -14.20 -0.63
C ALA A 128 11.15 -12.84 0.08
N PRO A 129 12.19 -12.35 0.76
CA PRO A 129 12.15 -11.05 1.40
C PRO A 129 11.78 -10.00 0.33
N VAL A 130 10.69 -9.27 0.58
CA VAL A 130 10.28 -8.13 -0.24
C VAL A 130 11.39 -7.08 -0.10
N SER A 131 12.35 -7.10 -1.03
CA SER A 131 13.36 -6.06 -1.14
C SER A 131 12.70 -4.82 -1.70
N LEU A 132 12.38 -3.87 -0.83
CA LEU A 132 12.17 -2.48 -1.21
C LEU A 132 13.52 -1.95 -1.69
N LYS A 133 13.75 -1.99 -3.00
CA LYS A 133 14.85 -1.24 -3.63
C LYS A 133 14.39 0.22 -3.75
N PHE A 134 15.12 1.10 -3.09
CA PHE A 134 15.06 2.55 -3.31
C PHE A 134 15.80 2.93 -4.60
#